data_AF-A0A0S3TNE5-F1
#
_entry.id   AF-A0A0S3TNE5-F1
#
_cell.length_a   1.000
_cell.length_b   1.000
_cell.length_c   1.000
_cell.angle_alpha   90.00
_cell.angle_beta   90.00
_cell.angle_gamma   90.00
#
_symmetry.space_group_name_H-M   'P 1'
#
loop_
_entity.id
_entity.type
_entity.pdbx_description
1 polymer ?
#
loop_
_entity_poly.entity_id
_entity_poly.type
_entity_poly.pdbx_seq_one_letter_code
_entity_poly.pdbx_strand_id
1 'polypeptide(L)'
;MVIQTTLNFKHLENPVNPVFANHETFHPRFGWLKKGFDAAKKNPGIFLQDDAPVRLGVGKNMVRAIRYWCSAFKILDKNNSPTMFGEKLLGNNGWDCYLEDPASLWLLHWNLLKPTCEAAAWYYIFNVFRDLDFSKEDILAGLKVI
;
A
#
# COMPACT_ATOMS: atom_id res chain seq x y z
N MET A 1 -0.64 -27.57 33.36
CA MET A 1 -1.74 -26.77 32.80
C MET A 1 -1.38 -26.45 31.36
N VAL A 2 -1.87 -27.24 30.40
CA VAL A 2 -1.59 -27.07 28.98
C VAL A 2 -2.53 -25.98 28.46
N ILE A 3 -1.98 -24.83 28.08
CA ILE A 3 -2.75 -23.79 27.40
C ILE A 3 -2.97 -24.30 25.97
N GLN A 4 -4.10 -24.95 25.73
CA GLN A 4 -4.61 -25.09 24.36
C GLN A 4 -5.02 -23.69 23.90
N THR A 5 -4.14 -23.00 23.19
CA THR A 5 -4.55 -21.88 22.35
C THR A 5 -5.37 -22.46 21.20
N THR A 6 -6.69 -22.45 21.33
CA THR A 6 -7.59 -22.51 20.19
C THR A 6 -7.39 -21.23 19.37
N LEU A 7 -6.36 -21.23 18.52
CA LEU A 7 -6.24 -20.29 17.42
C LEU A 7 -7.37 -20.60 16.44
N ASN A 8 -8.54 -20.02 16.74
CA ASN A 8 -9.65 -20.00 15.83
C ASN A 8 -9.26 -19.03 14.71
N PHE A 9 -8.56 -19.54 13.70
CA PHE A 9 -8.41 -18.87 12.42
C PHE A 9 -9.80 -18.83 11.80
N LYS A 10 -10.65 -17.90 12.27
CA LYS A 10 -11.76 -17.40 11.45
C LYS A 10 -11.09 -17.03 10.14
N HIS A 11 -11.37 -17.83 9.11
CA HIS A 11 -10.90 -17.64 7.76
C HIS A 11 -10.89 -16.13 7.48
N LEU A 12 -9.70 -15.55 7.29
CA LEU A 12 -9.62 -14.25 6.65
C LEU A 12 -10.27 -14.47 5.30
N GLU A 13 -11.50 -14.00 5.14
CA GLU A 13 -12.15 -13.89 3.84
C GLU A 13 -11.17 -13.10 2.97
N ASN A 14 -10.48 -13.82 2.09
CA ASN A 14 -9.38 -13.42 1.23
C ASN A 14 -8.30 -12.49 1.87
N PRO A 15 -7.14 -13.02 2.35
CA PRO A 15 -6.08 -12.17 2.91
C PRO A 15 -5.48 -11.20 1.90
N VAL A 16 -5.68 -11.46 0.61
CA VAL A 16 -5.16 -10.70 -0.52
C VAL A 16 -6.23 -10.57 -1.59
N ASN A 17 -6.41 -9.37 -2.15
CA ASN A 17 -7.23 -9.15 -3.33
C ASN A 17 -6.35 -9.34 -4.59
N PRO A 18 -6.88 -9.90 -5.69
CA PRO A 18 -6.14 -10.15 -6.94
C PRO A 18 -5.94 -8.85 -7.74
N VAL A 19 -5.39 -7.82 -7.10
CA VAL A 19 -5.09 -6.53 -7.70
C VAL A 19 -3.66 -6.53 -8.23
N PHE A 20 -3.53 -6.28 -9.53
CA PHE A 20 -2.26 -6.22 -10.24
C PHE A 20 -2.16 -4.95 -11.07
N ALA A 21 -0.94 -4.43 -11.25
CA ALA A 21 -0.61 -3.34 -12.17
C ALA A 21 -1.34 -1.99 -11.99
N ASN A 22 -2.12 -1.78 -10.92
CA ASN A 22 -2.75 -0.48 -10.60
C ASN A 22 -1.75 0.64 -10.31
N HIS A 23 -0.48 0.30 -10.06
CA HIS A 23 0.62 1.25 -9.95
C HIS A 23 1.20 1.67 -11.32
N GLU A 24 0.72 1.11 -12.44
CA GLU A 24 1.19 1.42 -13.80
C GLU A 24 2.72 1.37 -13.94
N THR A 25 3.36 0.36 -13.34
CA THR A 25 4.84 0.16 -13.26
C THR A 25 5.61 1.17 -12.40
N PHE A 26 4.96 2.20 -11.84
CA PHE A 26 5.61 3.15 -10.93
C PHE A 26 5.77 2.55 -9.52
N HIS A 27 7.01 2.44 -9.06
CA HIS A 27 7.31 2.19 -7.65
C HIS A 27 7.00 3.43 -6.78
N PRO A 28 6.80 3.28 -5.46
CA PRO A 28 6.66 4.42 -4.56
C PRO A 28 7.90 5.32 -4.64
N ARG A 29 7.69 6.64 -4.69
CA ARG A 29 8.79 7.63 -4.71
C ARG A 29 8.74 8.52 -3.49
N PHE A 30 9.89 9.08 -3.12
CA PHE A 30 9.99 10.03 -2.03
C PHE A 30 8.99 11.18 -2.20
N GLY A 31 8.32 11.56 -1.11
CA GLY A 31 7.30 12.62 -1.10
C GLY A 31 5.94 12.25 -1.73
N TRP A 32 5.80 11.15 -2.47
CA TRP A 32 4.52 10.79 -3.11
C TRP A 32 3.42 10.49 -2.08
N LEU A 33 3.74 9.71 -1.04
CA LEU A 33 2.77 9.34 -0.01
C LEU A 33 2.30 10.55 0.78
N LYS A 34 3.23 11.42 1.20
CA LYS A 34 2.92 12.68 1.90
C LYS A 34 2.07 13.61 1.03
N LYS A 35 2.47 13.80 -0.23
CA LYS A 35 1.73 14.61 -1.20
C LYS A 35 0.31 14.09 -1.43
N GLY A 36 0.16 12.78 -1.66
CA GLY A 36 -1.14 12.15 -1.85
C GLY A 36 -2.03 12.28 -0.61
N PHE A 37 -1.46 12.05 0.57
CA PHE A 37 -2.13 12.21 1.85
C PHE A 37 -2.62 13.65 2.09
N ASP A 38 -1.74 14.64 1.95
CA ASP A 38 -2.07 16.05 2.19
C ASP A 38 -3.14 16.57 1.22
N ALA A 39 -3.05 16.17 -0.04
CA ALA A 39 -4.02 16.54 -1.06
C ALA A 39 -5.39 15.91 -0.78
N ALA A 40 -5.41 14.62 -0.42
CA ALA A 40 -6.64 13.89 -0.13
C ALA A 40 -7.30 14.34 1.19
N LYS A 41 -6.49 14.71 2.19
CA LYS A 41 -6.97 15.30 3.45
C LYS A 41 -7.75 16.60 3.22
N LYS A 42 -7.35 17.41 2.25
CA LYS A 42 -8.06 18.64 1.85
C LYS A 42 -9.27 18.34 0.97
N ASN A 43 -9.15 17.35 0.07
CA ASN A 43 -10.20 16.97 -0.86
C ASN A 43 -10.08 15.47 -1.19
N PRO A 44 -10.94 14.59 -0.62
CA PRO A 44 -10.91 13.16 -0.92
C PRO A 44 -11.15 12.82 -2.41
N GLY A 45 -11.78 13.73 -3.16
CA GLY A 45 -11.98 13.59 -4.60
C GLY A 45 -10.79 13.97 -5.48
N ILE A 46 -9.66 14.42 -4.89
CA ILE A 46 -8.55 15.03 -5.64
C ILE A 46 -8.05 14.19 -6.80
N PHE A 47 -7.90 12.88 -6.62
CA PHE A 47 -7.33 11.98 -7.64
C PHE A 47 -8.22 11.80 -8.87
N LEU A 48 -9.49 12.23 -8.80
CA LEU A 48 -10.47 12.12 -9.87
C LEU A 48 -10.69 13.44 -10.62
N GLN A 49 -10.06 14.53 -10.18
CA GLN A 49 -10.22 15.84 -10.81
C GLN A 49 -9.35 15.95 -12.07
N ASP A 50 -9.86 16.65 -13.08
CA ASP A 50 -9.12 16.86 -14.33
C ASP A 50 -7.81 17.64 -14.12
N ASP A 51 -7.77 18.51 -13.11
CA ASP A 51 -6.60 19.31 -12.72
C ASP A 51 -5.71 18.63 -11.67
N ALA A 52 -5.97 17.37 -11.30
CA ALA A 52 -5.16 16.61 -10.35
C ALA A 52 -3.66 16.55 -10.74
N PRO A 53 -3.27 16.35 -12.02
CA PRO A 53 -1.87 16.37 -12.42
C PRO A 53 -1.17 17.69 -12.07
N VAL A 54 -1.85 18.82 -12.26
CA VAL A 54 -1.34 20.15 -11.96
C VAL A 54 -1.24 20.34 -10.44
N ARG A 55 -2.29 20.02 -9.69
CA ARG A 55 -2.32 20.17 -8.23
C ARG A 55 -1.30 19.31 -7.50
N LEU A 56 -1.06 18.09 -8.01
CA LEU A 56 -0.05 17.18 -7.46
C LEU A 56 1.34 17.40 -8.11
N GLY A 57 1.45 18.21 -9.16
CA GLY A 57 2.70 18.44 -9.87
C GLY A 57 3.32 17.15 -10.41
N VAL A 58 2.51 16.29 -11.04
CA VAL A 58 2.92 15.00 -11.61
C VAL A 58 2.13 14.68 -12.88
N GLY A 59 2.56 13.68 -13.66
CA GLY A 59 1.81 13.23 -14.83
C GLY A 59 0.51 12.47 -14.46
N LYS A 60 -0.44 12.40 -15.39
CA LYS A 60 -1.75 11.73 -15.21
C LYS A 60 -1.65 10.30 -14.66
N ASN A 61 -0.75 9.49 -15.21
CA ASN A 61 -0.55 8.10 -14.76
C ASN A 61 0.07 8.02 -13.36
N MET A 62 0.91 9.00 -13.01
CA MET A 62 1.49 9.09 -11.67
C MET A 62 0.43 9.44 -10.61
N VAL A 63 -0.60 10.22 -10.95
CA VAL A 63 -1.73 10.49 -10.04
C VAL A 63 -2.41 9.18 -9.62
N ARG A 64 -2.63 8.28 -10.58
CA ARG A 64 -3.22 6.95 -10.31
C ARG A 64 -2.30 6.09 -9.46
N ALA A 65 -1.00 6.08 -9.76
CA ALA A 65 -0.01 5.36 -8.96
C ALA A 65 0.08 5.89 -7.52
N ILE A 66 0.08 7.22 -7.32
CA ILE A 66 0.06 7.84 -5.99
C ILE A 66 -1.18 7.40 -5.21
N ARG A 67 -2.36 7.50 -5.83
CA ARG A 67 -3.62 7.05 -5.21
C ARG A 67 -3.53 5.58 -4.80
N TYR A 68 -3.07 4.73 -5.71
CA TYR A 68 -2.89 3.30 -5.45
C TYR A 68 -1.96 3.08 -4.25
N TRP A 69 -0.76 3.69 -4.23
CA TRP A 69 0.18 3.48 -3.14
C TRP A 69 -0.33 3.99 -1.79
N CYS A 70 -0.97 5.16 -1.76
CA CYS A 70 -1.62 5.66 -0.55
C CYS A 70 -2.67 4.67 0.00
N SER A 71 -3.45 4.04 -0.88
CA SER A 71 -4.45 3.04 -0.48
C SER A 71 -3.82 1.69 -0.09
N ALA A 72 -2.86 1.19 -0.87
CA ALA A 72 -2.20 -0.10 -0.64
C ALA A 72 -1.40 -0.11 0.68
N PHE A 73 -0.74 1.02 1.01
CA PHE A 73 -0.10 1.24 2.31
C PHE A 73 -1.08 1.62 3.42
N LYS A 74 -2.40 1.59 3.17
CA LYS A 74 -3.49 1.88 4.13
C LYS A 74 -3.35 3.25 4.81
N ILE A 75 -2.73 4.21 4.12
CA ILE A 75 -2.65 5.62 4.51
C ILE A 75 -3.99 6.30 4.25
N LEU A 76 -4.63 5.94 3.13
CA LEU A 76 -5.98 6.37 2.77
C LEU A 76 -6.93 5.18 2.74
N ASP A 77 -8.19 5.42 3.09
CA ASP A 77 -9.27 4.43 2.99
C ASP A 77 -9.83 4.33 1.56
N LYS A 78 -10.88 3.52 1.38
CA LYS A 78 -11.57 3.32 0.09
C LYS A 78 -12.23 4.59 -0.47
N ASN A 79 -12.51 5.57 0.38
CA ASN A 79 -13.07 6.87 0.00
C ASN A 79 -11.96 7.92 -0.23
N ASN A 80 -10.69 7.49 -0.24
CA ASN A 80 -9.49 8.31 -0.27
C ASN A 80 -9.38 9.28 0.92
N SER A 81 -10.00 8.98 2.06
CA SER A 81 -9.87 9.78 3.27
C SER A 81 -8.69 9.28 4.13
N PRO A 82 -7.96 10.16 4.82
CA PRO A 82 -6.95 9.78 5.80
C PRO A 82 -7.44 8.70 6.78
N THR A 83 -6.71 7.60 6.89
CA THR A 83 -6.95 6.61 7.95
C THR A 83 -6.33 7.10 9.27
N MET A 84 -6.71 6.48 10.39
CA MET A 84 -6.02 6.71 11.67
C MET A 84 -4.50 6.45 11.57
N PHE A 85 -4.09 5.44 10.78
CA PHE A 85 -2.68 5.16 10.54
C PHE A 85 -2.03 6.28 9.72
N GLY A 86 -2.67 6.73 8.63
CA GLY A 86 -2.19 7.82 7.81
C GLY A 86 -2.01 9.11 8.61
N GLU A 87 -2.98 9.47 9.45
CA GLU A 87 -2.88 10.64 10.33
C GLU A 87 -1.76 10.52 11.37
N LYS A 88 -1.59 9.35 12.00
CA LYS A 88 -0.52 9.13 12.97
C LYS A 88 0.86 9.14 12.34
N LEU A 89 1.01 8.69 11.11
CA LEU A 89 2.30 8.66 10.42
C LEU A 89 2.61 10.02 9.76
N LEU A 90 1.71 10.50 8.89
CA LEU A 90 1.95 11.60 7.96
C LEU A 90 1.25 12.92 8.32
N GLY A 91 0.45 12.96 9.39
CA GLY A 91 -0.19 14.18 9.87
C GLY A 91 0.83 15.25 10.27
N ASN A 92 0.37 16.49 10.47
CA ASN A 92 1.25 17.62 10.83
C ASN A 92 2.08 17.36 12.10
N ASN A 93 1.51 16.62 13.05
CA ASN A 93 2.17 16.16 14.27
C ASN A 93 2.31 14.63 14.28
N GLY A 94 2.44 14.03 13.09
CA GLY A 94 2.64 12.59 12.93
C GLY A 94 4.01 12.15 13.41
N TRP A 95 4.18 10.85 13.56
CA TRP A 95 5.44 10.23 13.99
C TRP A 95 6.60 10.56 13.06
N ASP A 96 6.36 10.63 11.75
CA ASP A 96 7.37 10.94 10.75
C ASP A 96 6.70 11.46 9.47
N CYS A 97 6.39 12.76 9.46
CA CYS A 97 5.55 13.36 8.43
C CYS A 97 6.17 13.39 7.03
N TYR A 98 7.48 13.20 6.91
CA TYR A 98 8.22 13.21 5.66
C TYR A 98 8.89 11.86 5.31
N LEU A 99 8.71 10.83 6.16
CA LEU A 99 9.30 9.50 5.99
C LEU A 99 10.84 9.54 5.93
N GLU A 100 11.43 10.31 6.82
CA GLU A 100 12.88 10.47 6.92
C GLU A 100 13.54 9.32 7.72
N ASP A 101 12.79 8.67 8.60
CA ASP A 101 13.27 7.53 9.39
C ASP A 101 13.07 6.21 8.62
N PRO A 102 14.13 5.41 8.39
CA PRO A 102 14.01 4.07 7.81
C PRO A 102 13.02 3.14 8.54
N ALA A 103 12.81 3.33 9.85
CA ALA A 103 11.81 2.57 10.61
C ALA A 103 10.38 2.81 10.10
N SER A 104 10.07 4.03 9.63
CA SER A 104 8.78 4.35 9.00
C SER A 104 8.58 3.57 7.69
N LEU A 105 9.65 3.32 6.94
CA LEU A 105 9.60 2.52 5.71
C LEU A 105 9.32 1.04 6.01
N TRP A 106 9.94 0.49 7.06
CA TRP A 106 9.62 -0.87 7.54
C TRP A 106 8.18 -0.99 8.03
N LEU A 107 7.68 0.03 8.74
CA LEU A 107 6.29 0.08 9.17
C LEU A 107 5.33 0.12 7.98
N LEU A 108 5.65 0.89 6.92
CA LEU A 108 4.88 0.91 5.68
C LEU A 108 4.90 -0.45 4.96
N HIS A 109 6.06 -1.09 4.87
CA HIS A 109 6.20 -2.42 4.29
C HIS A 109 5.33 -3.45 5.03
N TRP A 110 5.38 -3.46 6.37
CA TRP A 110 4.50 -4.28 7.19
C TRP A 110 3.02 -3.97 6.92
N ASN A 111 2.68 -2.68 6.83
CA ASN A 111 1.30 -2.24 6.59
C ASN A 111 0.79 -2.63 5.20
N LEU A 112 1.65 -2.66 4.17
CA LEU A 112 1.33 -3.13 2.83
C LEU A 112 0.84 -4.58 2.84
N LEU A 113 1.58 -5.46 3.54
CA LEU A 113 1.35 -6.91 3.56
C LEU A 113 0.23 -7.34 4.52
N LYS A 114 -0.22 -6.47 5.44
CA LYS A 114 -1.36 -6.77 6.31
C LYS A 114 -2.65 -7.03 5.52
N PRO A 115 -3.47 -8.01 5.91
CA PRO A 115 -4.80 -8.23 5.34
C PRO A 115 -5.75 -7.03 5.53
N THR A 116 -6.66 -6.74 4.59
CA THR A 116 -6.65 -7.25 3.21
C THR A 116 -5.54 -6.55 2.41
N CYS A 117 -4.71 -7.32 1.72
CA CYS A 117 -3.60 -6.81 0.92
C CYS A 117 -4.03 -6.50 -0.51
N GLU A 118 -3.73 -5.30 -1.00
CA GLU A 118 -4.03 -4.82 -2.37
C GLU A 118 -2.82 -4.90 -3.31
N ALA A 119 -1.76 -5.58 -2.87
CA ALA A 119 -0.50 -5.72 -3.58
C ALA A 119 -0.17 -7.21 -3.73
N ALA A 120 -0.98 -7.91 -4.55
CA ALA A 120 -0.95 -9.37 -4.66
C ALA A 120 0.44 -9.94 -4.98
N ALA A 121 1.16 -9.31 -5.92
CA ALA A 121 2.52 -9.71 -6.26
C ALA A 121 3.48 -9.60 -5.06
N TRP A 122 3.36 -8.56 -4.24
CA TRP A 122 4.17 -8.41 -3.01
C TRP A 122 3.77 -9.44 -1.96
N TYR A 123 2.48 -9.65 -1.74
CA TYR A 123 2.01 -10.66 -0.81
C TYR A 123 2.54 -12.05 -1.18
N TYR A 124 2.49 -12.40 -2.47
CA TYR A 124 3.03 -13.65 -2.98
C TYR A 124 4.52 -13.78 -2.69
N ILE A 125 5.32 -12.80 -3.10
CA ILE A 125 6.79 -12.83 -2.94
C ILE A 125 7.19 -12.99 -1.46
N PHE A 126 6.53 -12.27 -0.54
CA PHE A 126 6.97 -12.24 0.86
C PHE A 126 6.34 -13.30 1.76
N ASN A 127 5.12 -13.77 1.46
CA ASN A 127 4.40 -14.71 2.35
C ASN A 127 4.22 -16.11 1.75
N VAL A 128 4.38 -16.29 0.45
CA VAL A 128 4.06 -17.56 -0.24
C VAL A 128 5.27 -18.14 -0.94
N PHE A 129 6.02 -17.32 -1.67
CA PHE A 129 7.23 -17.72 -2.38
C PHE A 129 8.34 -18.12 -1.40
N ARG A 130 9.03 -19.24 -1.66
CA ARG A 130 9.98 -19.84 -0.72
C ARG A 130 11.41 -19.93 -1.25
N ASP A 131 11.63 -19.71 -2.53
CA ASP A 131 12.96 -19.85 -3.12
C ASP A 131 13.80 -18.60 -2.84
N LEU A 132 15.07 -18.82 -2.50
CA LEU A 132 16.01 -17.75 -2.17
C LEU A 132 16.61 -17.10 -3.42
N ASP A 133 16.78 -17.88 -4.48
CA ASP A 133 17.27 -17.46 -5.78
C ASP A 133 16.18 -17.71 -6.82
N PHE A 134 15.86 -16.67 -7.60
CA PHE A 134 14.77 -16.72 -8.57
C PHE A 134 14.98 -15.73 -9.72
N SER A 135 14.43 -16.10 -10.86
CA SER A 135 14.25 -15.22 -12.01
C SER A 135 12.87 -14.53 -11.97
N LYS A 136 12.65 -13.60 -12.90
CA LYS A 136 11.33 -13.00 -13.09
C LYS A 136 10.30 -14.04 -13.55
N GLU A 137 10.75 -14.99 -14.37
CA GLU A 137 9.94 -16.05 -14.95
C GLU A 137 9.40 -17.00 -13.86
N ASP A 138 10.21 -17.29 -12.84
CA ASP A 138 9.82 -18.15 -11.70
C ASP A 138 8.67 -17.52 -10.91
N ILE A 139 8.78 -16.23 -10.58
CA ILE A 139 7.70 -15.48 -9.90
C ILE A 139 6.43 -15.47 -10.76
N LEU A 140 6.57 -15.20 -12.07
CA LEU A 140 5.43 -15.15 -12.98
C LEU A 140 4.74 -16.50 -13.14
N ALA A 141 5.49 -17.61 -13.15
CA ALA A 141 4.93 -18.95 -13.18
C ALA A 141 4.12 -19.22 -11.91
N GLY A 142 4.66 -18.85 -10.75
CA GLY A 142 4.01 -19.02 -9.45
C GLY A 142 2.73 -18.20 -9.27
N LEU A 143 2.70 -16.96 -9.79
CA LEU A 143 1.51 -16.09 -9.73
C LEU A 143 0.34 -16.55 -10.60
N LYS A 144 0.57 -17.35 -11.64
CA LYS A 144 -0.51 -17.88 -12.52
C LYS A 144 -1.35 -18.98 -11.86
N VAL A 145 -0.92 -19.49 -10.71
CA VAL A 145 -1.53 -20.62 -9.99
C VAL A 145 -2.45 -20.13 -8.85
N ILE A 146 -2.49 -18.82 -8.61
CA ILE A 146 -3.31 -18.13 -7.59
C ILE A 146 -4.47 -17.43 -8.28
#